data_AF-A0A3S8UCZ0-F1
#
_entry.id   AF-A0A3S8UCZ0-F1
#
_cell.length_a   1.000
_cell.length_b   1.000
_cell.length_c   1.000
_cell.angle_alpha   90.00
_cell.angle_beta   90.00
_cell.angle_gamma   90.00
#
_symmetry.space_group_name_H-M   'P 1'
#
loop_
_entity.id
_entity.type
_entity.pdbx_description
1 polymer ?
#
loop_
_entity_poly.entity_id
_entity_poly.type
_entity_poly.pdbx_seq_one_letter_code
_entity_poly.pdbx_strand_id
1 'polypeptide(L)'
;MRSDLLVLESELSEVSALIDSYQRAEALYPKIAALGGEHAEIIDISNDLAKGRTSQRKYQYISVIIALYGAMEQYVESLILSYARLVPVICGRFGNIPEAIRIKHHELSVDYLSEIKMNRVHEPEDTHTIVRRLSMCRIRATKYELNNRAFTLRTSNMSFDRVKTLSANISVVVSPRRLVNSQSYQSFYSEKTGGLEPALGDAEARSAFSFVDDLVAKRNRIAHGANSVDDIEDYPLLLDRIAELRMYGRALHEIFEDHAIRLAVKQARASTLGVPLHKYKGNIVCFPLETGEIRVGDVVFMLPTDENIPVRRGEALSLRVGNVALETVLGAPGANFGVKLPYNPSQTASYGILPVDVVEKLNL
;
A
#
# COMPACT_ATOMS: atom_id res chain seq x y z
N MET A 1 -4.07 -4.43 -7.11
CA MET A 1 -3.86 -3.54 -5.96
C MET A 1 -4.08 -4.28 -4.64
N ARG A 2 -5.32 -4.64 -4.26
CA ARG A 2 -5.55 -5.40 -3.00
C ARG A 2 -4.87 -6.77 -3.02
N SER A 3 -4.88 -7.44 -4.18
CA SER A 3 -4.12 -8.66 -4.43
C SER A 3 -2.63 -8.53 -4.08
N ASP A 4 -2.03 -7.39 -4.46
CA ASP A 4 -0.60 -7.14 -4.30
C ASP A 4 -0.26 -6.94 -2.82
N LEU A 5 -1.15 -6.27 -2.07
CA LEU A 5 -1.03 -6.14 -0.61
C LEU A 5 -1.13 -7.50 0.09
N LEU A 6 -2.07 -8.36 -0.33
CA LEU A 6 -2.20 -9.71 0.24
C LEU A 6 -0.96 -10.57 -0.03
N VAL A 7 -0.33 -10.44 -1.19
CA VAL A 7 0.94 -11.11 -1.49
C VAL A 7 2.04 -10.65 -0.52
N LEU A 8 2.22 -9.33 -0.35
CA LEU A 8 3.16 -8.80 0.63
C LEU A 8 2.88 -9.34 2.05
N GLU A 9 1.62 -9.32 2.48
CA GLU A 9 1.25 -9.80 3.82
C GLU A 9 1.52 -11.29 4.01
N SER A 10 1.31 -12.11 2.97
CA SER A 10 1.65 -13.52 2.96
C SER A 10 3.16 -13.71 3.11
N GLU A 11 3.96 -13.06 2.26
CA GLU A 11 5.42 -13.14 2.30
C GLU A 11 5.98 -12.71 3.67
N LEU A 12 5.48 -11.60 4.22
CA LEU A 12 5.88 -11.13 5.55
C LEU A 12 5.49 -12.10 6.67
N SER A 13 4.38 -12.82 6.51
CA SER A 13 3.95 -13.85 7.47
C SER A 13 4.82 -15.10 7.39
N GLU A 14 5.25 -15.50 6.19
CA GLU A 14 6.21 -16.59 5.99
C GLU A 14 7.57 -16.27 6.59
N VAL A 15 8.07 -15.04 6.40
CA VAL A 15 9.33 -14.61 7.02
C VAL A 15 9.21 -14.56 8.55
N SER A 16 8.06 -14.12 9.09
CA SER A 16 7.80 -14.17 10.54
C SER A 16 7.84 -15.60 11.07
N ALA A 17 7.15 -16.54 10.40
CA ALA A 17 7.15 -17.94 10.79
C ALA A 17 8.54 -18.58 10.72
N LEU A 18 9.37 -18.14 9.77
CA LEU A 18 10.77 -18.55 9.65
C LEU A 18 11.59 -18.07 10.85
N ILE A 19 11.44 -16.81 11.28
CA ILE A 19 12.09 -16.27 12.48
C ILE A 19 11.67 -17.03 13.73
N ASP A 20 10.37 -17.30 13.91
CA ASP A 20 9.86 -18.07 15.04
C ASP A 20 10.42 -19.49 15.05
N SER A 21 10.59 -20.10 13.88
CA SER A 21 11.25 -21.40 13.74
C SER A 21 12.70 -21.36 14.23
N TYR A 22 13.47 -20.33 13.83
CA TYR A 22 14.85 -20.15 14.29
C TYR A 22 14.93 -19.91 15.81
N GLN A 23 14.06 -19.06 16.35
CA GLN A 23 14.02 -18.78 17.79
C GLN A 23 13.67 -20.05 18.60
N ARG A 24 12.71 -20.84 18.13
CA ARG A 24 12.36 -22.12 18.77
C ARG A 24 13.52 -23.11 18.72
N ALA A 25 14.21 -23.22 17.59
CA ALA A 25 15.38 -24.08 17.46
C ALA A 25 16.50 -23.66 18.43
N GLU A 26 16.77 -22.36 18.55
CA GLU A 26 17.78 -21.86 19.51
C GLU A 26 17.39 -22.14 20.97
N ALA A 27 16.09 -22.07 21.30
CA ALA A 27 15.59 -22.34 22.64
C ALA A 27 15.65 -23.84 23.03
N LEU A 28 15.90 -24.74 22.06
CA LEU A 28 16.09 -26.17 22.34
C LEU A 28 17.49 -26.49 22.86
N TYR A 29 18.53 -25.78 22.43
CA TYR A 29 19.90 -26.04 22.87
C TYR A 29 20.07 -26.13 24.40
N PRO A 30 19.62 -25.16 25.22
CA PRO A 30 19.76 -25.26 26.67
C PRO A 30 18.93 -26.40 27.27
N LYS A 31 17.79 -26.76 26.63
CA LYS A 31 16.95 -27.88 27.08
C LYS A 31 17.60 -29.23 26.81
N ILE A 32 18.27 -29.37 25.65
CA ILE A 32 19.01 -30.57 25.27
C ILE A 32 20.26 -30.71 26.15
N ALA A 33 20.97 -29.62 26.42
CA ALA A 33 22.14 -29.63 27.30
C ALA A 33 21.80 -30.00 28.76
N ALA A 34 20.55 -29.80 29.18
CA ALA A 34 20.06 -30.20 30.50
C ALA A 34 19.60 -31.67 30.58
N LEU A 35 19.67 -32.43 29.48
CA LEU A 35 19.39 -33.86 29.50
C LEU A 35 20.47 -34.60 30.31
N GLY A 36 20.07 -35.68 31.01
CA GLY A 36 20.98 -36.50 31.80
C GLY A 36 21.91 -37.39 30.95
N GLY A 37 22.83 -38.09 31.61
CA GLY A 37 23.84 -38.94 30.97
C GLY A 37 23.30 -40.08 30.08
N GLU A 38 22.03 -40.46 30.24
CA GLU A 38 21.34 -41.43 29.36
C GLU A 38 21.17 -40.93 27.91
N HIS A 39 21.39 -39.63 27.67
CA HIS A 39 21.28 -38.99 26.35
C HIS A 39 22.60 -38.39 25.85
N ALA A 40 23.74 -38.92 26.29
CA ALA A 40 25.08 -38.40 25.98
C ALA A 40 25.31 -38.15 24.46
N GLU A 41 24.88 -39.06 23.60
CA GLU A 41 25.02 -38.93 22.15
C GLU A 41 24.24 -37.72 21.57
N ILE A 42 23.04 -37.47 22.10
CA ILE A 42 22.19 -36.33 21.68
C ILE A 42 22.82 -35.01 22.15
N ILE A 43 23.39 -35.00 23.36
CA ILE A 43 24.08 -33.86 23.94
C ILE A 43 25.32 -33.51 23.10
N ASP A 44 26.11 -34.52 22.71
CA ASP A 44 27.31 -34.33 21.88
C ASP A 44 26.96 -33.77 20.50
N ILE A 45 25.94 -34.32 19.83
CA ILE A 45 25.45 -33.78 18.54
C ILE A 45 24.99 -32.32 18.69
N SER A 46 24.24 -32.02 19.75
CA SER A 46 23.76 -30.66 20.02
C SER A 46 24.92 -29.69 20.28
N ASN A 47 25.94 -30.12 21.00
CA ASN A 47 27.14 -29.32 21.26
C ASN A 47 27.94 -29.06 19.97
N ASP A 48 28.04 -30.06 19.09
CA ASP A 48 28.68 -29.90 17.78
C ASP A 48 27.93 -28.92 16.87
N LEU A 49 26.59 -29.00 16.84
CA LEU A 49 25.76 -28.02 16.14
C LEU A 49 25.90 -26.61 16.73
N ALA A 50 26.00 -26.51 18.06
CA ALA A 50 26.18 -25.23 18.75
C ALA A 50 27.51 -24.55 18.41
N LYS A 51 28.58 -25.29 18.05
CA LYS A 51 29.86 -24.71 17.58
C LYS A 51 29.68 -23.85 16.32
N GLY A 52 28.69 -24.16 15.48
CA GLY A 52 28.34 -23.41 14.27
C GLY A 52 27.32 -22.28 14.47
N ARG A 53 26.84 -22.05 15.70
CA ARG A 53 25.68 -21.19 15.97
C ARG A 53 25.86 -19.75 15.48
N THR A 54 27.04 -19.15 15.68
CA THR A 54 27.31 -17.77 15.22
C THR A 54 27.18 -17.65 13.71
N SER A 55 27.74 -18.60 12.96
CA SER A 55 27.62 -18.65 11.50
C SER A 55 26.17 -18.90 11.07
N GLN A 56 25.48 -19.82 11.74
CA GLN A 56 24.07 -20.09 11.47
C GLN A 56 23.21 -18.84 11.64
N ARG A 57 23.33 -18.14 12.78
CA ARG A 57 22.59 -16.91 13.06
C ARG A 57 22.90 -15.82 12.03
N LYS A 58 24.15 -15.72 11.59
CA LYS A 58 24.56 -14.81 10.49
C LYS A 58 23.82 -15.13 9.18
N TYR A 59 23.78 -16.39 8.76
CA TYR A 59 23.07 -16.78 7.53
C TYR A 59 21.55 -16.59 7.64
N GLN A 60 20.97 -16.87 8.81
CA GLN A 60 19.56 -16.62 9.10
C GLN A 60 19.23 -15.13 8.95
N TYR A 61 20.00 -14.26 9.60
CA TYR A 61 19.85 -12.81 9.50
C TYR A 61 19.96 -12.31 8.05
N ILE A 62 20.99 -12.76 7.32
CA ILE A 62 21.19 -12.40 5.90
C ILE A 62 19.95 -12.77 5.08
N SER A 63 19.45 -14.00 5.27
CA SER A 63 18.29 -14.51 4.52
C SER A 63 17.03 -13.69 4.82
N VAL A 64 16.80 -13.34 6.09
CA VAL A 64 15.66 -12.50 6.50
C VAL A 64 15.77 -11.11 5.88
N ILE A 65 16.90 -10.42 5.99
CA ILE A 65 17.04 -9.05 5.43
C ILE A 65 16.85 -9.03 3.92
N ILE A 66 17.41 -10.02 3.20
CA ILE A 66 17.22 -10.15 1.75
C ILE A 66 15.75 -10.38 1.42
N ALA A 67 15.07 -11.27 2.15
CA ALA A 67 13.65 -11.55 1.94
C ALA A 67 12.77 -10.32 2.20
N LEU A 68 12.99 -9.60 3.31
CA LEU A 68 12.25 -8.37 3.64
C LEU A 68 12.42 -7.28 2.59
N TYR A 69 13.66 -7.06 2.13
CA TYR A 69 13.94 -6.10 1.07
C TYR A 69 13.27 -6.51 -0.25
N GLY A 70 13.38 -7.79 -0.62
CA GLY A 70 12.78 -8.35 -1.82
C GLY A 70 11.26 -8.18 -1.84
N ALA A 71 10.60 -8.54 -0.74
CA ALA A 71 9.15 -8.39 -0.57
C ALA A 71 8.70 -6.92 -0.72
N MET A 72 9.41 -6.00 -0.06
CA MET A 72 9.12 -4.56 -0.16
C MET A 72 9.30 -4.05 -1.60
N GLU A 73 10.40 -4.39 -2.26
CA GLU A 73 10.70 -3.94 -3.62
C GLU A 73 9.65 -4.44 -4.62
N GLN A 74 9.32 -5.74 -4.57
CA GLN A 74 8.31 -6.35 -5.43
C GLN A 74 6.92 -5.77 -5.17
N TYR A 75 6.57 -5.51 -3.91
CA TYR A 75 5.30 -4.90 -3.56
C TYR A 75 5.15 -3.48 -4.12
N VAL A 76 6.15 -2.61 -3.91
CA VAL A 76 6.07 -1.23 -4.42
C VAL A 76 5.93 -1.22 -5.95
N GLU A 77 6.71 -2.06 -6.63
CA GLU A 77 6.66 -2.20 -8.08
C GLU A 77 5.29 -2.70 -8.57
N SER A 78 4.79 -3.79 -7.97
CA SER A 78 3.47 -4.34 -8.33
C SER A 78 2.33 -3.38 -8.03
N LEU A 79 2.37 -2.64 -6.92
CA LEU A 79 1.39 -1.62 -6.57
C LEU A 79 1.31 -0.53 -7.64
N ILE A 80 2.47 0.01 -8.07
CA ILE A 80 2.55 1.03 -9.12
C ILE A 80 2.03 0.50 -10.45
N LEU A 81 2.41 -0.73 -10.83
CA LEU A 81 1.93 -1.36 -12.07
C LEU A 81 0.42 -1.57 -12.05
N SER A 82 -0.12 -2.08 -10.95
CA SER A 82 -1.56 -2.30 -10.77
C SER A 82 -2.33 -0.98 -10.84
N TYR A 83 -1.81 0.08 -10.22
CA TYR A 83 -2.40 1.41 -10.32
C TYR A 83 -2.33 1.97 -11.74
N ALA A 84 -1.19 1.85 -12.42
CA ALA A 84 -1.05 2.31 -13.81
C ALA A 84 -2.03 1.60 -14.77
N ARG A 85 -2.31 0.32 -14.54
CA ARG A 85 -3.36 -0.45 -15.25
C ARG A 85 -4.78 0.04 -14.95
N LEU A 86 -5.01 0.57 -13.75
CA LEU A 86 -6.32 1.10 -13.33
C LEU A 86 -6.62 2.47 -13.96
N VAL A 87 -5.60 3.31 -14.18
CA VAL A 87 -5.78 4.67 -14.72
C VAL A 87 -6.59 4.71 -16.03
N PRO A 88 -6.30 3.88 -17.05
CA PRO A 88 -7.11 3.84 -18.27
C PRO A 88 -8.58 3.47 -18.05
N VAL A 89 -8.86 2.61 -17.07
CA VAL A 89 -10.22 2.18 -16.72
C VAL A 89 -11.00 3.35 -16.10
N ILE A 90 -10.36 4.13 -15.23
CA ILE A 90 -10.98 5.29 -14.59
C ILE A 90 -11.18 6.43 -15.61
N CYS A 91 -10.17 6.72 -16.43
CA CYS A 91 -10.21 7.88 -17.34
C CYS A 91 -10.96 7.60 -18.66
N GLY A 92 -11.06 6.35 -19.08
CA GLY A 92 -11.71 5.91 -20.33
C GLY A 92 -10.97 6.31 -21.60
N ARG A 93 -10.69 7.60 -21.81
CA ARG A 93 -9.95 8.14 -22.96
C ARG A 93 -8.59 8.69 -22.54
N PHE A 94 -7.59 8.61 -23.42
CA PHE A 94 -6.24 9.08 -23.10
C PHE A 94 -6.19 10.58 -22.79
N GLY A 95 -7.02 11.37 -23.47
CA GLY A 95 -7.16 12.81 -23.22
C GLY A 95 -7.66 13.18 -21.82
N ASN A 96 -8.28 12.24 -21.11
CA ASN A 96 -8.79 12.44 -19.75
C ASN A 96 -7.75 12.09 -18.67
N ILE A 97 -6.66 11.42 -19.02
CA ILE A 97 -5.57 11.14 -18.07
C ILE A 97 -4.94 12.48 -17.65
N PRO A 98 -4.61 12.66 -16.35
CA PRO A 98 -3.83 13.80 -15.89
C PRO A 98 -2.58 14.04 -16.73
N GLU A 99 -2.34 15.31 -17.07
CA GLU A 99 -1.24 15.70 -17.97
C GLU A 99 0.12 15.21 -17.49
N ALA A 100 0.38 15.27 -16.19
CA ALA A 100 1.62 14.78 -15.58
C ALA A 100 1.89 13.30 -15.89
N ILE A 101 0.86 12.43 -15.84
CA ILE A 101 1.00 11.01 -16.19
C ILE A 101 1.27 10.85 -17.69
N ARG A 102 0.63 11.66 -18.56
CA ARG A 102 0.85 11.56 -20.01
C ARG A 102 2.28 11.93 -20.41
N ILE A 103 2.81 13.01 -19.82
CA ILE A 103 4.19 13.45 -20.06
C ILE A 103 5.15 12.35 -19.59
N LYS A 104 4.97 11.86 -18.35
CA LYS A 104 5.84 10.82 -17.79
C LYS A 104 5.73 9.48 -18.52
N HIS A 105 4.54 9.11 -18.99
CA HIS A 105 4.36 7.93 -19.84
C HIS A 105 5.22 8.04 -21.10
N HIS A 106 5.23 9.20 -21.76
CA HIS A 106 6.03 9.40 -22.97
C HIS A 106 7.53 9.32 -22.68
N GLU A 107 8.02 10.12 -21.73
CA GLU A 107 9.44 10.17 -21.32
C GLU A 107 9.96 8.79 -20.93
N LEU A 108 9.29 8.15 -19.97
CA LEU A 108 9.73 6.87 -19.42
C LEU A 108 9.61 5.72 -20.43
N SER A 109 8.67 5.80 -21.38
CA SER A 109 8.59 4.78 -22.44
C SER A 109 9.77 4.88 -23.40
N VAL A 110 10.29 6.07 -23.67
CA VAL A 110 11.49 6.26 -24.49
C VAL A 110 12.73 5.75 -23.76
N ASP A 111 12.84 6.04 -22.47
CA ASP A 111 13.90 5.49 -21.63
C ASP A 111 13.81 3.96 -21.58
N TYR A 112 12.61 3.40 -21.43
CA TYR A 112 12.39 1.95 -21.42
C TYR A 112 12.86 1.29 -22.73
N LEU A 113 12.50 1.86 -23.88
CA LEU A 113 12.96 1.39 -25.19
C LEU A 113 14.49 1.42 -25.30
N SER A 114 15.12 2.46 -24.75
CA SER A 114 16.57 2.62 -24.77
C SER A 114 17.25 1.54 -23.93
N GLU A 115 16.73 1.26 -22.74
CA GLU A 115 17.27 0.23 -21.84
C GLU A 115 17.09 -1.20 -22.40
N ILE A 116 15.96 -1.49 -23.06
CA ILE A 116 15.76 -2.75 -23.80
C ILE A 116 16.81 -2.89 -24.90
N LYS A 117 16.99 -1.84 -25.72
CA LYS A 117 17.96 -1.84 -26.82
C LYS A 117 19.40 -2.03 -26.33
N MET A 118 19.72 -1.55 -25.13
CA MET A 118 21.04 -1.73 -24.50
C MET A 118 21.20 -3.10 -23.81
N ASN A 119 20.21 -4.00 -23.87
CA ASN A 119 20.17 -5.28 -23.16
C ASN A 119 20.39 -5.16 -21.64
N ARG A 120 20.08 -3.99 -21.06
CA ARG A 120 20.20 -3.75 -19.61
C ARG A 120 19.01 -4.25 -18.82
N VAL A 121 17.94 -4.57 -19.53
CA VAL A 121 16.67 -5.00 -18.98
C VAL A 121 16.24 -6.26 -19.75
N HIS A 122 16.05 -7.37 -19.03
CA HIS A 122 15.47 -8.59 -19.58
C HIS A 122 13.98 -8.61 -19.24
N GLU A 123 13.18 -8.06 -20.14
CA GLU A 123 11.72 -7.99 -19.99
C GLU A 123 11.02 -8.76 -21.12
N PRO A 124 9.81 -9.27 -20.88
CA PRO A 124 9.08 -10.07 -21.84
C PRO A 124 8.40 -9.24 -22.95
N GLU A 125 8.33 -7.91 -22.82
CA GLU A 125 7.62 -7.07 -23.79
C GLU A 125 8.46 -6.73 -25.02
N ASP A 126 7.94 -7.05 -26.20
CA ASP A 126 8.56 -6.70 -27.48
C ASP A 126 8.49 -5.18 -27.76
N THR A 127 9.57 -4.65 -28.33
CA THR A 127 9.74 -3.25 -28.76
C THR A 127 8.54 -2.75 -29.58
N HIS A 128 8.01 -3.57 -30.48
CA HIS A 128 6.85 -3.20 -31.31
C HIS A 128 5.60 -2.92 -30.46
N THR A 129 5.39 -3.67 -29.38
CA THR A 129 4.26 -3.49 -28.47
C THR A 129 4.34 -2.14 -27.75
N ILE A 130 5.54 -1.77 -27.29
CA ILE A 130 5.79 -0.50 -26.59
C ILE A 130 5.55 0.69 -27.52
N VAL A 131 6.06 0.61 -28.76
CA VAL A 131 5.87 1.64 -29.79
C VAL A 131 4.39 1.75 -30.19
N ARG A 132 3.68 0.62 -30.32
CA ARG A 132 2.23 0.60 -30.60
C ARG A 132 1.44 1.30 -29.50
N ARG A 133 1.73 1.06 -28.23
CA ARG A 133 1.05 1.74 -27.11
C ARG A 133 1.33 3.24 -27.10
N LEU A 134 2.57 3.64 -27.38
CA LEU A 134 2.94 5.05 -27.55
C LEU A 134 2.15 5.73 -28.69
N SER A 135 2.01 5.05 -29.85
CA SER A 135 1.28 5.61 -30.98
C SER A 135 -0.22 5.72 -30.70
N MET A 136 -0.83 4.72 -30.04
CA MET A 136 -2.24 4.76 -29.61
C MET A 136 -2.54 5.95 -28.69
N CYS A 137 -1.63 6.23 -27.75
CA CYS A 137 -1.74 7.37 -26.85
C CYS A 137 -1.64 8.70 -27.62
N ARG A 138 -0.75 8.80 -28.60
CA ARG A 138 -0.57 10.01 -29.43
C ARG A 138 -1.78 10.33 -30.30
N ILE A 139 -2.45 9.31 -30.85
CA ILE A 139 -3.64 9.47 -31.70
C ILE A 139 -4.92 9.68 -30.85
N ARG A 140 -4.80 9.72 -29.50
CA ARG A 140 -5.92 9.86 -28.56
C ARG A 140 -7.01 8.81 -28.76
N ALA A 141 -6.59 7.57 -29.00
CA ALA A 141 -7.51 6.46 -29.19
C ALA A 141 -8.49 6.30 -28.02
N THR A 142 -9.72 5.87 -28.33
CA THR A 142 -10.77 5.60 -27.33
C THR A 142 -10.51 4.35 -26.51
N LYS A 143 -9.64 3.45 -27.02
CA LYS A 143 -9.06 2.32 -26.29
C LYS A 143 -7.55 2.43 -26.39
N TYR A 144 -6.88 2.43 -25.25
CA TYR A 144 -5.42 2.56 -25.18
C TYR A 144 -4.91 1.82 -23.95
N GLU A 145 -3.61 1.54 -23.95
CA GLU A 145 -2.89 0.96 -22.84
C GLU A 145 -1.65 1.81 -22.57
N LEU A 146 -1.32 2.00 -21.29
CA LEU A 146 -0.06 2.60 -20.90
C LEU A 146 1.05 1.54 -20.94
N ASN A 147 2.28 2.00 -21.16
CA ASN A 147 3.47 1.17 -20.98
C ASN A 147 3.77 1.11 -19.49
N ASN A 148 2.98 0.33 -18.76
CA ASN A 148 3.01 0.32 -17.29
C ASN A 148 4.42 0.08 -16.75
N ARG A 149 5.20 -0.79 -17.42
CA ARG A 149 6.56 -1.14 -17.03
C ARG A 149 7.55 0.02 -17.04
N ALA A 150 7.31 1.00 -17.92
CA ALA A 150 8.11 2.22 -17.98
C ALA A 150 8.08 2.99 -16.65
N PHE A 151 7.00 2.92 -15.88
CA PHE A 151 6.87 3.62 -14.60
C PHE A 151 7.69 3.00 -13.47
N THR A 152 8.18 1.77 -13.63
CA THR A 152 8.86 1.01 -12.57
C THR A 152 10.26 0.55 -12.96
N LEU A 153 10.91 1.23 -13.93
CA LEU A 153 12.25 0.84 -14.34
C LEU A 153 13.22 0.83 -13.15
N ARG A 154 13.91 -0.30 -12.99
CA ARG A 154 14.83 -0.56 -11.89
C ARG A 154 16.18 0.09 -12.20
N THR A 155 16.35 1.35 -11.82
CA THR A 155 17.61 2.09 -12.03
C THR A 155 18.40 2.30 -10.73
N SER A 156 17.81 2.01 -9.57
CA SER A 156 18.41 2.23 -8.25
C SER A 156 17.68 1.41 -7.19
N ASN A 157 18.28 1.31 -6.00
CA ASN A 157 17.64 0.70 -4.84
C ASN A 157 16.34 1.43 -4.44
N MET A 158 15.37 0.66 -3.92
CA MET A 158 14.07 1.15 -3.43
C MET A 158 14.14 1.90 -2.08
N SER A 159 14.88 3.01 -2.02
CA SER A 159 14.84 3.94 -0.87
C SER A 159 13.49 4.65 -0.74
N PHE A 160 13.21 5.27 0.40
CA PHE A 160 11.96 6.02 0.59
C PHE A 160 11.80 7.14 -0.47
N ASP A 161 12.87 7.88 -0.76
CA ASP A 161 12.88 8.89 -1.82
C ASP A 161 12.63 8.31 -3.21
N ARG A 162 13.09 7.08 -3.47
CA ARG A 162 12.80 6.37 -4.72
C ARG A 162 11.32 6.02 -4.82
N VAL A 163 10.69 5.52 -3.75
CA VAL A 163 9.25 5.22 -3.73
C VAL A 163 8.43 6.48 -4.04
N LYS A 164 8.79 7.62 -3.42
CA LYS A 164 8.13 8.91 -3.72
C LYS A 164 8.29 9.30 -5.19
N THR A 165 9.50 9.17 -5.74
CA THR A 165 9.80 9.53 -7.12
C THR A 165 9.00 8.66 -8.10
N LEU A 166 8.99 7.35 -7.90
CA LEU A 166 8.25 6.43 -8.76
C LEU A 166 6.74 6.67 -8.68
N SER A 167 6.20 6.92 -7.48
CA SER A 167 4.79 7.24 -7.28
C SER A 167 4.42 8.58 -7.93
N ALA A 168 5.29 9.58 -7.84
CA ALA A 168 5.06 10.89 -8.46
C ALA A 168 5.01 10.81 -10.00
N ASN A 169 5.74 9.87 -10.62
CA ASN A 169 5.69 9.66 -12.07
C ASN A 169 4.28 9.25 -12.58
N ILE A 170 3.46 8.64 -11.72
CA ILE A 170 2.05 8.32 -11.98
C ILE A 170 1.09 9.27 -11.23
N SER A 171 1.58 10.45 -10.86
CA SER A 171 0.84 11.52 -10.15
C SER A 171 0.36 11.17 -8.74
N VAL A 172 0.85 10.09 -8.14
CA VAL A 172 0.54 9.73 -6.75
C VAL A 172 1.57 10.37 -5.83
N VAL A 173 1.11 11.30 -4.98
CA VAL A 173 1.99 11.98 -4.01
C VAL A 173 2.08 11.15 -2.73
N VAL A 174 3.21 10.47 -2.56
CA VAL A 174 3.59 9.84 -1.29
C VAL A 174 4.40 10.84 -0.48
N SER A 175 3.87 11.25 0.69
CA SER A 175 4.58 12.11 1.62
C SER A 175 4.57 11.49 3.02
N PRO A 176 5.57 11.79 3.87
CA PRO A 176 5.57 11.32 5.25
C PRO A 176 4.28 11.68 5.99
N ARG A 177 3.78 12.91 5.78
CA ARG A 177 2.53 13.39 6.38
C ARG A 177 1.30 12.57 5.96
N ARG A 178 1.20 12.21 4.68
CA ARG A 178 0.11 11.35 4.19
C ARG A 178 0.20 9.94 4.75
N LEU A 179 1.41 9.40 4.91
CA LEU A 179 1.61 8.08 5.48
C LEU A 179 1.26 8.05 6.98
N VAL A 180 1.68 9.03 7.77
CA VAL A 180 1.32 9.08 9.20
C VAL A 180 -0.18 9.28 9.40
N ASN A 181 -0.86 10.00 8.50
CA ASN A 181 -2.31 10.19 8.55
C ASN A 181 -3.12 8.97 8.05
N SER A 182 -2.46 7.94 7.50
CA SER A 182 -3.12 6.71 7.04
C SER A 182 -3.73 5.95 8.22
N GLN A 183 -4.83 5.24 7.97
CA GLN A 183 -5.49 4.44 9.01
C GLN A 183 -4.55 3.35 9.52
N SER A 184 -3.79 2.73 8.63
CA SER A 184 -2.81 1.70 8.98
C SER A 184 -1.70 2.20 9.90
N TYR A 185 -1.15 3.40 9.65
CA TYR A 185 -0.15 3.98 10.56
C TYR A 185 -0.76 4.32 11.92
N GLN A 186 -1.93 4.97 11.93
CA GLN A 186 -2.62 5.37 13.16
C GLN A 186 -2.94 4.16 14.04
N SER A 187 -3.40 3.06 13.42
CA SER A 187 -3.71 1.81 14.12
C SER A 187 -2.44 1.16 14.68
N PHE A 188 -1.39 1.05 13.86
CA PHE A 188 -0.10 0.51 14.28
C PHE A 188 0.53 1.31 15.43
N TYR A 189 0.50 2.64 15.35
CA TYR A 189 1.04 3.51 16.38
C TYR A 189 0.25 3.39 17.68
N SER A 190 -1.09 3.36 17.59
CA SER A 190 -1.97 3.19 18.76
C SER A 190 -1.72 1.86 19.47
N GLU A 191 -1.54 0.77 18.72
CA GLU A 191 -1.21 -0.56 19.26
C GLU A 191 0.16 -0.55 19.96
N LYS A 192 1.17 0.10 19.35
CA LYS A 192 2.55 0.14 19.88
C LYS A 192 2.70 1.06 21.11
N THR A 193 1.87 2.10 21.23
CA THR A 193 2.02 3.14 22.27
C THR A 193 0.90 3.19 23.31
N GLY A 194 -0.16 2.39 23.16
CA GLY A 194 -1.29 2.38 24.09
C GLY A 194 -2.36 3.45 23.82
N GLY A 195 -2.50 3.91 22.57
CA GLY A 195 -3.70 4.64 22.10
C GLY A 195 -3.61 6.16 22.03
N LEU A 196 -2.42 6.76 22.09
CA LEU A 196 -2.26 8.19 21.83
C LEU A 196 -2.11 8.44 20.33
N GLU A 197 -2.91 9.35 19.76
CA GLU A 197 -2.70 9.76 18.36
C GLU A 197 -1.36 10.51 18.24
N PRO A 198 -0.51 10.15 17.27
CA PRO A 198 0.77 10.80 17.05
C PRO A 198 0.54 12.20 16.47
N ALA A 199 0.72 13.24 17.28
CA ALA A 199 0.83 14.62 16.82
C ALA A 199 2.26 14.87 16.31
N LEU A 200 2.57 14.41 15.10
CA LEU A 200 3.91 14.52 14.51
C LEU A 200 4.03 15.79 13.66
N GLY A 201 5.10 16.55 13.85
CA GLY A 201 5.55 17.54 12.88
C GLY A 201 6.13 16.88 11.63
N ASP A 202 6.47 17.68 10.62
CA ASP A 202 6.94 17.15 9.34
C ASP A 202 8.30 16.41 9.46
N ALA A 203 9.16 16.84 10.39
CA ALA A 203 10.46 16.20 10.64
C ALA A 203 10.28 14.83 11.31
N GLU A 204 9.40 14.74 12.30
CA GLU A 204 9.08 13.50 13.00
C GLU A 204 8.30 12.53 12.10
N ALA A 205 7.43 13.05 11.23
CA ALA A 205 6.77 12.22 10.21
C ALA A 205 7.80 11.58 9.26
N ARG A 206 8.86 12.30 8.88
CA ARG A 206 9.94 11.74 8.05
C ARG A 206 10.74 10.67 8.79
N SER A 207 11.10 10.90 10.05
CA SER A 207 11.89 9.93 10.82
C SER A 207 11.13 8.62 11.06
N ALA A 208 9.80 8.67 11.12
CA ALA A 208 8.93 7.49 11.25
C ALA A 208 9.09 6.45 10.13
N PHE A 209 9.63 6.84 8.96
CA PHE A 209 9.86 5.94 7.81
C PHE A 209 11.35 5.70 7.51
N SER A 210 12.25 6.10 8.42
CA SER A 210 13.71 5.89 8.27
C SER A 210 14.10 4.40 8.21
N PHE A 211 13.28 3.51 8.75
CA PHE A 211 13.50 2.06 8.70
C PHE A 211 13.56 1.51 7.26
N VAL A 212 12.91 2.17 6.29
CA VAL A 212 12.98 1.80 4.86
C VAL A 212 14.40 1.97 4.32
N ASP A 213 15.01 3.12 4.60
CA ASP A 213 16.36 3.42 4.15
C ASP A 213 17.41 2.60 4.92
N ASP A 214 17.17 2.32 6.21
CA ASP A 214 17.98 1.41 7.00
C ASP A 214 17.94 -0.03 6.46
N LEU A 215 16.78 -0.53 6.01
CA LEU A 215 16.66 -1.83 5.35
C LEU A 215 17.49 -1.88 4.05
N VAL A 216 17.43 -0.82 3.24
CA VAL A 216 18.25 -0.69 2.02
C VAL A 216 19.74 -0.71 2.37
N ALA A 217 20.15 0.03 3.40
CA ALA A 217 21.54 0.08 3.86
C ALA A 217 22.02 -1.30 4.33
N LYS A 218 21.19 -2.02 5.08
CA LYS A 218 21.48 -3.40 5.53
C LYS A 218 21.64 -4.36 4.36
N ARG A 219 20.71 -4.35 3.40
CA ARG A 219 20.83 -5.17 2.18
C ARG A 219 22.11 -4.87 1.41
N ASN A 220 22.50 -3.59 1.29
CA ASN A 220 23.73 -3.22 0.58
C ASN A 220 24.99 -3.68 1.31
N ARG A 221 25.05 -3.55 2.65
CA ARG A 221 26.15 -4.09 3.45
C ARG A 221 26.31 -5.59 3.26
N ILE A 222 25.18 -6.32 3.24
CA ILE A 222 25.16 -7.75 2.96
C ILE A 222 25.71 -8.07 1.57
N ALA A 223 25.25 -7.36 0.54
CA ALA A 223 25.72 -7.56 -0.83
C ALA A 223 27.23 -7.26 -1.00
N HIS A 224 27.76 -6.32 -0.25
CA HIS A 224 29.19 -5.98 -0.24
C HIS A 224 30.04 -6.84 0.71
N GLY A 225 29.44 -7.82 1.39
CA GLY A 225 30.13 -8.72 2.31
C GLY A 225 30.55 -8.10 3.65
N ALA A 226 30.12 -6.87 3.95
CA ALA A 226 30.47 -6.11 5.13
C ALA A 226 29.58 -6.48 6.35
N ASN A 227 29.53 -7.78 6.68
CA ASN A 227 28.67 -8.31 7.75
C ASN A 227 29.52 -8.71 8.96
N SER A 228 29.66 -7.80 9.93
CA SER A 228 30.21 -8.14 11.25
C SER A 228 29.17 -8.91 12.08
N VAL A 229 29.62 -9.66 13.08
CA VAL A 229 28.70 -10.37 14.00
C VAL A 229 27.92 -9.37 14.86
N ASP A 230 28.52 -8.22 15.15
CA ASP A 230 27.94 -7.15 15.98
C ASP A 230 26.78 -6.41 15.28
N ASP A 231 26.68 -6.53 13.95
CA ASP A 231 25.60 -5.96 13.14
C ASP A 231 24.36 -6.87 13.06
N ILE A 232 24.39 -8.06 13.66
CA ILE A 232 23.30 -9.04 13.59
C ILE A 232 22.23 -8.67 14.60
N GLU A 233 21.06 -8.31 14.09
CA GLU A 233 19.88 -8.03 14.91
C GLU A 233 19.36 -9.30 15.61
N ASP A 234 18.71 -9.12 16.75
CA ASP A 234 18.00 -10.19 17.43
C ASP A 234 16.63 -10.44 16.80
N TYR A 235 16.04 -11.60 17.14
CA TYR A 235 14.75 -11.99 16.58
C TYR A 235 13.62 -10.98 16.87
N PRO A 236 13.50 -10.40 18.10
CA PRO A 236 12.52 -9.35 18.36
C PRO A 236 12.64 -8.14 17.41
N LEU A 237 13.86 -7.63 17.17
CA LEU A 237 14.05 -6.49 16.28
C LEU A 237 13.70 -6.84 14.82
N LEU A 238 13.96 -8.08 14.38
CA LEU A 238 13.54 -8.54 13.06
C LEU A 238 12.01 -8.64 12.94
N LEU A 239 11.31 -9.08 13.99
CA LEU A 239 9.85 -9.10 14.03
C LEU A 239 9.25 -7.68 14.01
N ASP A 240 9.88 -6.74 14.71
CA ASP A 240 9.49 -5.32 14.67
C ASP A 240 9.59 -4.76 13.24
N ARG A 241 10.67 -5.08 12.50
CA ARG A 241 10.80 -4.69 11.08
C ARG A 241 9.68 -5.23 10.22
N ILE A 242 9.26 -6.47 10.44
CA ILE A 242 8.14 -7.08 9.72
C ILE A 242 6.86 -6.29 9.99
N ALA A 243 6.62 -5.92 11.25
CA ALA A 243 5.45 -5.13 11.62
C ALA A 243 5.48 -3.72 10.97
N GLU A 244 6.64 -3.06 10.97
CA GLU A 244 6.85 -1.76 10.33
C GLU A 244 6.66 -1.81 8.80
N LEU A 245 7.23 -2.82 8.14
CA LEU A 245 7.05 -3.04 6.70
C LEU A 245 5.59 -3.34 6.34
N ARG A 246 4.90 -4.14 7.15
CA ARG A 246 3.47 -4.43 6.96
C ARG A 246 2.64 -3.15 7.06
N MET A 247 2.88 -2.34 8.10
CA MET A 247 2.22 -1.05 8.26
C MET A 247 2.49 -0.14 7.05
N TYR A 248 3.74 -0.03 6.62
CA TYR A 248 4.10 0.83 5.49
C TYR A 248 3.50 0.36 4.18
N GLY A 249 3.48 -0.95 3.93
CA GLY A 249 2.81 -1.56 2.78
C GLY A 249 1.33 -1.18 2.71
N ARG A 250 0.61 -1.31 3.83
CA ARG A 250 -0.80 -0.91 3.94
C ARG A 250 -1.00 0.59 3.80
N ALA A 251 -0.14 1.41 4.42
CA ALA A 251 -0.21 2.87 4.30
C ALA A 251 -0.01 3.34 2.86
N LEU A 252 0.93 2.74 2.12
CA LEU A 252 1.11 2.98 0.69
C LEU A 252 -0.13 2.56 -0.11
N HIS A 253 -0.69 1.40 0.19
CA HIS A 253 -1.93 0.92 -0.45
C HIS A 253 -3.04 1.97 -0.33
N GLU A 254 -3.29 2.44 0.89
CA GLU A 254 -4.32 3.45 1.18
C GLU A 254 -4.10 4.76 0.41
N ILE A 255 -2.85 5.22 0.26
CA ILE A 255 -2.54 6.43 -0.50
C ILE A 255 -2.87 6.27 -1.98
N PHE A 256 -2.50 5.14 -2.58
CA PHE A 256 -2.79 4.86 -3.99
C PHE A 256 -4.29 4.72 -4.23
N GLU A 257 -4.99 4.11 -3.28
CA GLU A 257 -6.43 3.94 -3.34
C GLU A 257 -7.18 5.27 -3.18
N ASP A 258 -6.78 6.10 -2.22
CA ASP A 258 -7.25 7.48 -2.06
C ASP A 258 -7.10 8.26 -3.37
N HIS A 259 -5.94 8.15 -4.02
CA HIS A 259 -5.71 8.82 -5.28
C HIS A 259 -6.60 8.26 -6.41
N ALA A 260 -6.82 6.95 -6.48
CA ALA A 260 -7.73 6.34 -7.45
C ALA A 260 -9.18 6.84 -7.28
N ILE A 261 -9.66 6.94 -6.03
CA ILE A 261 -10.99 7.48 -5.72
C ILE A 261 -11.08 8.94 -6.15
N ARG A 262 -10.10 9.78 -5.77
CA ARG A 262 -10.07 11.19 -6.18
C ARG A 262 -10.05 11.35 -7.70
N LEU A 263 -9.32 10.48 -8.41
CA LEU A 263 -9.31 10.46 -9.86
C LEU A 263 -10.69 10.10 -10.42
N ALA A 264 -11.38 9.09 -9.89
CA ALA A 264 -12.73 8.72 -10.32
C ALA A 264 -13.75 9.85 -10.12
N VAL A 265 -13.65 10.58 -9.00
CA VAL A 265 -14.49 11.78 -8.77
C VAL A 265 -14.19 12.88 -9.78
N LYS A 266 -12.90 13.19 -10.03
CA LYS A 266 -12.50 14.21 -11.02
C LYS A 266 -12.98 13.88 -12.43
N GLN A 267 -13.13 12.60 -12.76
CA GLN A 267 -13.65 12.13 -14.05
C GLN A 267 -15.19 12.01 -14.09
N ALA A 268 -15.89 12.57 -13.08
CA ALA A 268 -17.35 12.53 -12.95
C ALA A 268 -17.94 11.12 -13.03
N ARG A 269 -17.19 10.10 -12.59
CA ARG A 269 -17.66 8.70 -12.54
C ARG A 269 -18.42 8.37 -11.25
N ALA A 270 -18.21 9.16 -10.20
CA ALA A 270 -18.89 9.03 -8.93
C ALA A 270 -20.14 9.92 -8.86
N SER A 271 -21.20 9.43 -8.22
CA SER A 271 -22.38 10.23 -7.90
C SER A 271 -22.08 11.14 -6.71
N THR A 272 -22.34 12.43 -6.83
CA THR A 272 -22.06 13.39 -5.76
C THR A 272 -23.24 13.51 -4.81
N LEU A 273 -23.00 13.33 -3.50
CA LEU A 273 -23.95 13.66 -2.43
C LEU A 273 -23.72 15.08 -1.87
N GLY A 274 -22.52 15.62 -2.07
CA GLY A 274 -22.16 16.98 -1.66
C GLY A 274 -21.82 17.07 -0.17
N VAL A 275 -22.03 18.25 0.41
CA VAL A 275 -21.79 18.50 1.83
C VAL A 275 -23.03 18.10 2.63
N PRO A 276 -22.90 17.40 3.77
CA PRO A 276 -24.05 17.02 4.59
C PRO A 276 -24.84 18.23 5.07
N LEU A 277 -26.17 18.13 5.04
CA LEU A 277 -27.08 19.10 5.67
C LEU A 277 -26.88 19.12 7.18
N HIS A 278 -26.71 17.94 7.78
CA HIS A 278 -26.57 17.78 9.21
C HIS A 278 -25.78 16.51 9.56
N LYS A 279 -24.98 16.57 10.62
CA LYS A 279 -24.36 15.41 11.25
C LYS A 279 -25.05 15.10 12.58
N TYR A 280 -25.62 13.90 12.70
CA TYR A 280 -26.17 13.43 13.97
C TYR A 280 -25.10 12.73 14.81
N LYS A 281 -25.39 12.49 16.09
CA LYS A 281 -24.47 11.82 17.02
C LYS A 281 -24.02 10.47 16.45
N GLY A 282 -22.72 10.19 16.55
CA GLY A 282 -22.11 9.00 15.97
C GLY A 282 -21.79 9.18 14.50
N ASN A 283 -22.11 8.16 13.70
CA ASN A 283 -21.68 8.06 12.31
C ASN A 283 -22.82 8.28 11.31
N ILE A 284 -23.78 9.17 11.64
CA ILE A 284 -24.96 9.42 10.80
C ILE A 284 -24.89 10.83 10.22
N VAL A 285 -25.05 10.95 8.90
CA VAL A 285 -25.10 12.21 8.16
C VAL A 285 -26.32 12.28 7.26
N CYS A 286 -26.87 13.47 7.09
CA CYS A 286 -28.04 13.74 6.26
C CYS A 286 -27.64 14.47 4.98
N PHE A 287 -28.15 14.01 3.84
CA PHE A 287 -27.89 14.62 2.53
C PHE A 287 -29.19 14.94 1.81
N PRO A 288 -29.19 15.96 0.93
CA PRO A 288 -30.22 16.07 -0.09
C PRO A 288 -29.94 15.05 -1.21
N LEU A 289 -31.00 14.47 -1.78
CA LEU A 289 -30.90 13.63 -2.97
C LEU A 289 -31.92 14.08 -4.00
N GLU A 290 -31.52 15.02 -4.86
CA GLU A 290 -32.43 15.53 -5.89
C GLU A 290 -32.63 14.55 -7.05
N THR A 291 -31.58 13.80 -7.40
CA THR A 291 -31.57 12.82 -8.49
C THR A 291 -30.72 11.61 -8.13
N GLY A 292 -30.93 10.49 -8.83
CA GLY A 292 -30.19 9.24 -8.63
C GLY A 292 -30.81 8.33 -7.59
N GLU A 293 -30.02 7.37 -7.10
CA GLU A 293 -30.41 6.44 -6.04
C GLU A 293 -29.22 6.15 -5.13
N ILE A 294 -29.53 5.74 -3.90
CA ILE A 294 -28.57 5.14 -2.97
C ILE A 294 -29.20 3.93 -2.30
N ARG A 295 -28.40 2.88 -2.11
CA ARG A 295 -28.80 1.63 -1.49
C ARG A 295 -27.92 1.30 -0.29
N VAL A 296 -28.47 0.55 0.66
CA VAL A 296 -27.66 -0.11 1.69
C VAL A 296 -26.65 -1.02 0.98
N GLY A 297 -25.38 -0.97 1.41
CA GLY A 297 -24.28 -1.65 0.74
C GLY A 297 -23.52 -0.80 -0.29
N ASP A 298 -24.07 0.33 -0.76
CA ASP A 298 -23.31 1.22 -1.65
C ASP A 298 -22.07 1.79 -0.95
N VAL A 299 -20.93 1.83 -1.66
CA VAL A 299 -19.69 2.38 -1.10
C VAL A 299 -19.74 3.91 -1.14
N VAL A 300 -19.97 4.49 0.03
CA VAL A 300 -19.95 5.94 0.24
C VAL A 300 -18.52 6.37 0.58
N PHE A 301 -18.05 7.44 -0.06
CA PHE A 301 -16.77 8.06 0.27
C PHE A 301 -16.98 9.46 0.85
N MET A 302 -16.01 9.89 1.64
CA MET A 302 -15.85 11.24 2.17
C MET A 302 -14.51 11.79 1.70
N LEU A 303 -14.55 12.89 0.93
CA LEU A 303 -13.39 13.68 0.54
C LEU A 303 -13.16 14.79 1.57
N PRO A 304 -12.08 14.70 2.38
CA PRO A 304 -11.69 15.80 3.25
C PRO A 304 -11.28 17.03 2.42
N THR A 305 -11.39 18.21 3.03
CA THR A 305 -10.94 19.47 2.45
C THR A 305 -9.41 19.56 2.36
N ASP A 306 -8.69 18.96 3.31
CA ASP A 306 -7.23 18.82 3.27
C ASP A 306 -6.83 17.53 2.53
N GLU A 307 -6.03 17.66 1.46
CA GLU A 307 -5.54 16.54 0.67
C GLU A 307 -4.55 15.63 1.41
N ASN A 308 -4.02 16.06 2.55
CA ASN A 308 -3.19 15.22 3.43
C ASN A 308 -4.02 14.30 4.31
N ILE A 309 -5.33 14.53 4.42
CA ILE A 309 -6.24 13.62 5.13
C ILE A 309 -6.75 12.60 4.12
N PRO A 310 -6.63 11.30 4.41
CA PRO A 310 -7.08 10.26 3.49
C PRO A 310 -8.60 10.27 3.32
N VAL A 311 -9.04 9.90 2.12
CA VAL A 311 -10.44 9.60 1.84
C VAL A 311 -10.91 8.47 2.73
N ARG A 312 -11.99 8.75 3.48
CA ARG A 312 -12.71 7.72 4.23
C ARG A 312 -13.78 7.13 3.33
N ARG A 313 -14.01 5.83 3.47
CA ARG A 313 -14.99 5.12 2.67
C ARG A 313 -15.52 3.90 3.40
N GLY A 314 -16.65 3.41 2.94
CA GLY A 314 -17.25 2.17 3.40
C GLY A 314 -18.71 2.08 2.99
N GLU A 315 -19.27 0.91 3.15
CA GLU A 315 -20.65 0.62 2.77
C GLU A 315 -21.64 1.44 3.60
N ALA A 316 -22.70 1.93 2.95
CA ALA A 316 -23.86 2.50 3.62
C ALA A 316 -24.51 1.41 4.50
N LEU A 317 -24.44 1.57 5.82
CA LEU A 317 -24.89 0.54 6.78
C LEU A 317 -26.41 0.55 6.99
N SER A 318 -27.04 1.71 6.84
CA SER A 318 -28.49 1.87 6.92
C SER A 318 -28.92 3.21 6.36
N LEU A 319 -30.09 3.27 5.71
CA LEU A 319 -30.69 4.50 5.20
C LEU A 319 -32.00 4.81 5.92
N ARG A 320 -32.29 6.10 6.12
CA ARG A 320 -33.54 6.58 6.71
C ARG A 320 -34.07 7.83 6.03
N VAL A 321 -35.39 7.91 5.84
CA VAL A 321 -36.10 9.15 5.48
C VAL A 321 -37.07 9.47 6.61
N GLY A 322 -36.82 10.57 7.32
CA GLY A 322 -37.48 10.83 8.61
C GLY A 322 -37.19 9.70 9.61
N ASN A 323 -38.24 9.02 10.08
CA ASN A 323 -38.14 7.89 11.01
C ASN A 323 -38.27 6.51 10.35
N VAL A 324 -38.40 6.45 9.02
CA VAL A 324 -38.59 5.20 8.28
C VAL A 324 -37.24 4.68 7.79
N ALA A 325 -36.92 3.43 8.13
CA ALA A 325 -35.76 2.73 7.58
C ALA A 325 -36.07 2.21 6.17
N LEU A 326 -35.12 2.37 5.25
CA LEU A 326 -35.25 1.98 3.85
C LEU A 326 -33.98 1.26 3.39
N GLU A 327 -34.15 0.30 2.48
CA GLU A 327 -33.02 -0.35 1.78
C GLU A 327 -32.53 0.48 0.59
N THR A 328 -33.39 1.35 0.06
CA THR A 328 -33.10 2.20 -1.11
C THR A 328 -33.80 3.54 -0.96
N VAL A 329 -33.10 4.61 -1.29
CA VAL A 329 -33.65 5.97 -1.39
C VAL A 329 -33.49 6.43 -2.83
N LEU A 330 -34.61 6.80 -3.45
CA LEU A 330 -34.64 7.41 -4.78
C LEU A 330 -34.64 8.92 -4.65
N GLY A 331 -33.87 9.58 -5.53
CA GLY A 331 -33.78 11.03 -5.56
C GLY A 331 -35.09 11.65 -6.04
N ALA A 332 -35.52 12.70 -5.34
CA ALA A 332 -36.66 13.53 -5.72
C ALA A 332 -36.43 14.97 -5.23
N PRO A 333 -37.06 15.99 -5.85
CA PRO A 333 -36.95 17.37 -5.38
C PRO A 333 -37.30 17.50 -3.89
N GLY A 334 -36.36 17.99 -3.08
CA GLY A 334 -36.52 18.14 -1.63
C GLY A 334 -36.39 16.85 -0.80
N ALA A 335 -36.05 15.71 -1.43
CA ALA A 335 -35.81 14.48 -0.69
C ALA A 335 -34.52 14.59 0.14
N ASN A 336 -34.65 14.33 1.43
CA ASN A 336 -33.54 14.29 2.37
C ASN A 336 -33.49 12.92 3.03
N PHE A 337 -32.28 12.38 3.19
CA PHE A 337 -32.10 11.08 3.81
C PHE A 337 -30.89 11.09 4.75
N GLY A 338 -31.00 10.33 5.83
CA GLY A 338 -29.90 10.00 6.71
C GLY A 338 -29.23 8.69 6.28
N VAL A 339 -27.90 8.67 6.25
CA VAL A 339 -27.10 7.46 6.05
C VAL A 339 -26.19 7.24 7.25
N LYS A 340 -26.13 5.98 7.72
CA LYS A 340 -25.17 5.54 8.72
C LYS A 340 -23.93 4.98 8.02
N LEU A 341 -22.76 5.45 8.43
CA LEU A 341 -21.46 5.10 7.84
C LEU A 341 -20.58 4.33 8.85
N PRO A 342 -19.62 3.53 8.39
CA PRO A 342 -18.73 2.78 9.28
C PRO A 342 -17.61 3.66 9.89
N TYR A 343 -17.43 4.87 9.38
CA TYR A 343 -16.45 5.84 9.84
C TYR A 343 -17.11 7.08 10.42
N ASN A 344 -16.36 7.84 11.23
CA ASN A 344 -16.82 9.12 11.78
C ASN A 344 -16.88 10.18 10.65
N PRO A 345 -18.07 10.70 10.29
CA PRO A 345 -18.22 11.63 9.19
C PRO A 345 -17.83 13.07 9.59
N SER A 346 -17.35 13.86 8.64
CA SER A 346 -17.21 15.32 8.77
C SER A 346 -18.44 16.05 8.21
N GLN A 347 -18.87 17.13 8.84
CA GLN A 347 -19.96 17.99 8.35
C GLN A 347 -19.49 18.98 7.28
N THR A 348 -18.18 19.18 7.13
CA THR A 348 -17.59 20.14 6.17
C THR A 348 -16.98 19.46 4.94
N ALA A 349 -16.89 18.13 4.94
CA ALA A 349 -16.35 17.35 3.84
C ALA A 349 -17.39 17.12 2.73
N SER A 350 -16.90 16.84 1.52
CA SER A 350 -17.75 16.44 0.40
C SER A 350 -17.90 14.92 0.36
N TYR A 351 -19.08 14.42 -0.03
CA TYR A 351 -19.40 13.01 -0.10
C TYR A 351 -19.90 12.61 -1.48
N GLY A 352 -19.80 11.31 -1.75
CA GLY A 352 -20.41 10.71 -2.93
C GLY A 352 -20.45 9.20 -2.83
N ILE A 353 -20.93 8.58 -3.90
CA ILE A 353 -21.07 7.13 -4.05
C ILE A 353 -20.12 6.69 -5.16
N LEU A 354 -19.27 5.70 -4.88
CA LEU A 354 -18.40 5.10 -5.88
C LEU A 354 -19.22 4.21 -6.82
N PRO A 355 -18.94 4.23 -8.14
CA PRO A 355 -19.60 3.33 -9.07
C PRO A 355 -19.09 1.89 -8.86
N VAL A 356 -19.98 0.91 -9.07
CA VAL A 356 -19.74 -0.52 -8.80
C VAL A 356 -18.47 -1.03 -9.51
N ASP A 357 -18.24 -0.62 -10.76
CA ASP A 357 -17.07 -1.08 -11.51
C ASP A 357 -15.75 -0.55 -10.93
N VAL A 358 -15.75 0.64 -10.32
CA VAL A 358 -14.58 1.17 -9.61
C VAL A 358 -14.38 0.43 -8.29
N VAL A 359 -15.46 0.14 -7.56
CA VAL A 359 -15.44 -0.67 -6.32
C VAL A 359 -14.84 -2.06 -6.60
N GLU A 360 -15.34 -2.75 -7.62
CA GLU A 360 -14.84 -4.08 -8.04
C GLU A 360 -13.36 -4.05 -8.43
N LYS A 361 -12.92 -3.01 -9.17
CA LYS A 361 -11.52 -2.89 -9.61
C LYS A 361 -10.55 -2.50 -8.51
N LEU A 362 -11.01 -1.71 -7.53
CA LEU A 362 -10.27 -1.44 -6.31
C LEU A 362 -10.34 -2.62 -5.32
N ASN A 363 -11.28 -3.54 -5.55
CA ASN A 363 -11.59 -4.69 -4.69
C ASN A 363 -11.92 -4.22 -3.27
N LEU A 364 -12.82 -3.24 -3.19
CA LEU A 364 -13.23 -2.57 -1.96
C LEU A 364 -14.25 -3.34 -1.15
#